data_AF-A0A812PLI6-F1
#
_entry.id   AF-A0A812PLI6-F1
#
_cell.length_a   1.000
_cell.length_b   1.000
_cell.length_c   1.000
_cell.angle_alpha   90.00
_cell.angle_beta   90.00
_cell.angle_gamma   90.00
#
_symmetry.space_group_name_H-M   'P 1'
#
loop_
_entity.id
_entity.type
_entity.pdbx_description
1 polymer ?
#
loop_
_entity_poly.entity_id
_entity_poly.type
_entity_poly.pdbx_seq_one_letter_code
_entity_poly.pdbx_strand_id
1 'polypeptide(L)'
;LRGLSVAMVRARGSRTLPLLAALAFFRSLCWLARPNAANKHWPRVRGSTARHAEPKRSSYETSPDWTKSVVGGLTDLVNSFGGNDVAENRTREFDAISPEQLLEGIRADFEERQYLWSGNIDTELYSEACRFTDPTISFQGLSKFESNMRNLKPVVDALIPEEMRRCVLRDIQLQDNGEVVAKWAMVGKVSLPWSPRINVGGKTRYTPGADGRIESYFEKWDIPAGEALAQLLKPTQSDEVDHWPDQLLGAPPPKPSRVAPASVPAVLLPGFGNDAIDYAEPLGQDTDVGLQACLSRRGVQASTVPVQRSDWLKVFAGLLLDPDSRAGNGTAETAYGWYLDLAKDKVEETVQAAGQPVILIGHSAGGWLARALLQREGKEWAIQHVQGLVSLGTPHKPPPKGKMDMTFGCLRNLNKAHPGAYFADHLFYVSVAGDAVTGQKMEGNIPIVELIQSPSPESTAWNSYVALGGVGNATGDGLVPVDWAHLPGAEQVTLEGCLHSINVAGTTRPTNRSYLCEYFVDEWVEKVLDSVREGVPEVPEAAIR
;
A
#
# COMPACT_ATOMS: atom_id res chain seq x y z
N LEU A 1 54.10 -7.65 13.53
CA LEU A 1 54.38 -7.77 14.97
C LEU A 1 53.81 -6.55 15.69
N ARG A 2 52.72 -6.76 16.46
CA ARG A 2 52.07 -5.87 17.47
C ARG A 2 51.50 -4.54 16.92
N GLY A 3 50.24 -4.17 17.09
CA GLY A 3 49.12 -4.78 17.81
C GLY A 3 47.79 -4.20 17.32
N LEU A 4 46.80 -5.08 17.19
CA LEU A 4 45.39 -4.80 16.91
C LEU A 4 44.64 -5.34 18.12
N SER A 5 44.00 -4.46 18.89
CA SER A 5 42.95 -4.86 19.83
C SER A 5 42.06 -3.69 20.22
N VAL A 6 40.77 -3.88 19.92
CA VAL A 6 39.60 -3.40 20.65
C VAL A 6 39.27 -1.90 20.64
N ALA A 7 38.32 -1.55 19.77
CA ALA A 7 37.25 -0.61 20.11
C ALA A 7 35.96 -1.03 19.37
N MET A 8 35.25 -2.00 19.95
CA MET A 8 33.84 -2.26 19.66
C MET A 8 33.02 -1.07 20.19
N VAL A 9 32.72 -0.10 19.33
CA VAL A 9 31.67 0.89 19.60
C VAL A 9 30.36 0.32 19.11
N ARG A 10 29.44 0.11 20.05
CA ARG A 10 28.03 -0.25 19.85
C ARG A 10 27.40 0.62 18.75
N ALA A 11 27.22 0.05 17.56
CA ALA A 11 26.27 0.57 16.59
C ALA A 11 24.85 0.31 17.13
N ARG A 12 24.23 1.32 17.74
CA ARG A 12 22.78 1.35 17.90
C ARG A 12 22.19 1.41 16.50
N GLY A 13 21.54 0.32 16.09
CA GLY A 13 20.97 0.15 14.76
C GLY A 13 20.05 1.32 14.39
N SER A 14 20.26 1.84 13.18
CA SER A 14 19.34 2.76 12.51
C SER A 14 17.94 2.13 12.47
N ARG A 15 16.96 2.88 13.00
CA ARG A 15 15.55 2.48 13.16
C ARG A 15 14.71 2.71 11.90
N THR A 16 15.27 3.31 10.84
CA THR A 16 14.56 3.71 9.62
C THR A 16 14.73 2.71 8.47
N LEU A 17 15.83 1.96 8.46
CA LEU A 17 16.12 0.93 7.44
C LEU A 17 15.05 -0.17 7.31
N PRO A 18 14.44 -0.70 8.40
CA PRO A 18 13.45 -1.76 8.29
C PRO A 18 12.19 -1.29 7.56
N LEU A 19 11.67 -0.12 7.92
CA LEU A 19 10.42 0.39 7.35
C LEU A 19 10.56 0.76 5.86
N LEU A 20 11.73 1.25 5.45
CA LEU A 20 12.04 1.54 4.05
C LEU A 20 12.17 0.27 3.19
N ALA A 21 12.84 -0.77 3.70
CA ALA A 21 12.90 -2.07 3.03
C ALA A 21 11.51 -2.71 2.92
N ALA A 22 10.67 -2.47 3.94
CA ALA A 22 9.31 -2.93 3.95
C ALA A 22 8.44 -2.27 2.88
N LEU A 23 8.49 -0.95 2.77
CA LEU A 23 7.72 -0.20 1.80
C LEU A 23 8.22 -0.42 0.35
N ALA A 24 9.52 -0.64 0.14
CA ALA A 24 10.07 -1.02 -1.16
C ALA A 24 9.61 -2.43 -1.61
N PHE A 25 9.49 -3.37 -0.68
CA PHE A 25 8.92 -4.71 -0.93
C PHE A 25 7.42 -4.64 -1.23
N PHE A 26 6.64 -3.87 -0.45
CA PHE A 26 5.21 -3.67 -0.70
C PHE A 26 4.92 -2.95 -2.02
N ARG A 27 5.80 -2.03 -2.45
CA ARG A 27 5.74 -1.39 -3.77
C ARG A 27 6.05 -2.36 -4.91
N SER A 28 6.77 -3.45 -4.65
CA SER A 28 6.97 -4.52 -5.64
C SER A 28 5.70 -5.37 -5.79
N LEU A 29 4.94 -5.56 -4.70
CA LEU A 29 3.81 -6.51 -4.60
C LEU A 29 2.51 -6.13 -5.36
N CYS A 30 2.24 -4.85 -5.65
CA CYS A 30 0.89 -4.44 -6.03
C CYS A 30 0.88 -3.37 -7.12
N TRP A 31 1.00 -3.79 -8.37
CA TRP A 31 0.76 -2.90 -9.49
C TRP A 31 -0.55 -3.31 -10.12
N LEU A 32 -1.69 -2.85 -9.60
CA LEU A 32 -2.98 -2.98 -10.26
C LEU A 32 -3.74 -1.65 -10.12
N ALA A 33 -4.07 -1.07 -11.27
CA ALA A 33 -5.14 -0.11 -11.54
C ALA A 33 -4.76 1.31 -12.01
N ARG A 34 -5.57 1.76 -12.98
CA ARG A 34 -5.85 3.14 -13.39
C ARG A 34 -7.04 3.70 -12.57
N PRO A 35 -7.23 5.02 -12.51
CA PRO A 35 -8.43 5.63 -11.92
C PRO A 35 -9.67 5.49 -12.84
N ASN A 36 -10.85 5.35 -12.21
CA ASN A 36 -12.15 5.43 -12.86
C ASN A 36 -12.26 6.70 -13.74
N ALA A 37 -12.50 6.51 -15.04
CA ALA A 37 -12.98 7.58 -15.91
C ALA A 37 -14.45 7.84 -15.55
N ALA A 38 -14.71 8.90 -14.80
CA ALA A 38 -16.07 9.40 -14.65
C ALA A 38 -16.65 9.68 -16.04
N ASN A 39 -17.72 8.96 -16.40
CA ASN A 39 -18.50 9.12 -17.62
C ASN A 39 -18.81 10.60 -17.87
N LYS A 40 -18.11 11.23 -18.82
CA LYS A 40 -18.48 12.55 -19.34
C LYS A 40 -19.61 12.37 -20.35
N HIS A 41 -20.85 12.24 -19.86
CA HIS A 41 -22.01 12.63 -20.65
C HIS A 41 -22.15 14.15 -20.56
N TRP A 42 -21.99 14.83 -21.70
CA TRP A 42 -22.19 16.27 -21.82
C TRP A 42 -23.65 16.56 -22.19
N PRO A 43 -24.46 17.20 -21.34
CA PRO A 43 -25.69 17.84 -21.79
C PRO A 43 -25.36 19.24 -22.31
N ARG A 44 -25.79 19.52 -23.53
CA ARG A 44 -25.88 20.89 -24.10
C ARG A 44 -26.63 21.81 -23.13
N VAL A 45 -25.98 22.87 -22.66
CA VAL A 45 -26.64 23.97 -21.94
C VAL A 45 -26.76 25.18 -22.87
N ARG A 46 -28.01 25.59 -23.17
CA ARG A 46 -28.35 26.94 -23.63
C ARG A 46 -28.26 27.89 -22.43
N GLY A 47 -27.73 29.09 -22.68
CA GLY A 47 -27.26 29.99 -21.64
C GLY A 47 -28.34 30.64 -20.76
N SER A 48 -27.88 31.15 -19.62
CA SER A 48 -28.35 32.41 -19.04
C SER A 48 -27.24 32.99 -18.16
N THR A 49 -27.18 34.32 -18.14
CA THR A 49 -26.23 35.17 -17.44
C THR A 49 -26.51 35.21 -15.93
N ALA A 50 -25.48 35.05 -15.09
CA ALA A 50 -25.55 35.49 -13.70
C ALA A 50 -24.18 35.92 -13.13
N ARG A 51 -24.22 37.09 -12.53
CA ARG A 51 -23.23 37.95 -11.86
C ARG A 51 -22.22 37.25 -10.94
N HIS A 52 -21.01 37.80 -10.91
CA HIS A 52 -19.92 37.51 -9.97
C HIS A 52 -20.37 37.58 -8.50
N ALA A 53 -20.11 36.49 -7.76
CA ALA A 53 -20.11 36.46 -6.30
C ALA A 53 -18.78 35.86 -5.82
N GLU A 54 -18.18 36.46 -4.80
CA GLU A 54 -16.93 36.02 -4.16
C GLU A 54 -17.04 34.57 -3.62
N PRO A 55 -15.98 33.74 -3.72
CA PRO A 55 -16.05 32.37 -3.24
C PRO A 55 -15.94 32.33 -1.71
N LYS A 56 -16.99 31.80 -1.09
CA LYS A 56 -17.07 31.46 0.34
C LYS A 56 -15.96 30.46 0.74
N ARG A 57 -15.44 30.64 1.96
CA ARG A 57 -14.50 29.74 2.65
C ARG A 57 -15.02 28.30 2.63
N SER A 58 -14.25 27.36 2.11
CA SER A 58 -14.55 25.91 2.15
C SER A 58 -14.01 25.33 3.45
N SER A 59 -14.91 24.77 4.27
CA SER A 59 -14.61 24.05 5.50
C SER A 59 -14.73 22.54 5.28
N TYR A 60 -14.02 21.77 6.13
CA TYR A 60 -14.01 20.31 6.30
C TYR A 60 -15.40 19.63 6.19
N GLU A 61 -16.47 20.35 6.56
CA GLU A 61 -17.85 19.86 6.53
C GLU A 61 -18.38 19.54 5.12
N THR A 62 -17.76 20.08 4.07
CA THR A 62 -18.20 19.93 2.67
C THR A 62 -17.52 18.79 1.90
N SER A 63 -16.62 18.04 2.53
CA SER A 63 -15.91 16.92 1.88
C SER A 63 -16.74 15.61 1.88
N PRO A 64 -16.59 14.75 0.87
CA PRO A 64 -17.19 13.41 0.84
C PRO A 64 -16.82 12.57 2.08
N ASP A 65 -17.73 11.69 2.53
CA ASP A 65 -17.56 10.96 3.80
C ASP A 65 -16.31 10.04 3.84
N TRP A 66 -15.88 9.51 2.70
CA TRP A 66 -14.63 8.73 2.62
C TRP A 66 -13.37 9.59 2.81
N THR A 67 -13.42 10.88 2.45
CA THR A 67 -12.33 11.84 2.71
C THR A 67 -12.20 12.10 4.21
N LYS A 68 -13.32 12.11 4.95
CA LYS A 68 -13.33 12.31 6.41
C LYS A 68 -12.65 11.16 7.16
N SER A 69 -12.78 9.91 6.70
CA SER A 69 -12.15 8.74 7.37
C SER A 69 -10.63 8.66 7.18
N VAL A 70 -10.12 9.01 6.00
CA VAL A 70 -8.67 9.03 5.71
C VAL A 70 -7.99 10.23 6.35
N VAL A 71 -8.64 11.40 6.31
CA VAL A 71 -8.24 12.57 7.08
C VAL A 71 -8.26 12.24 8.57
N GLY A 72 -9.29 11.55 9.06
CA GLY A 72 -9.40 11.13 10.47
C GLY A 72 -8.20 10.31 10.93
N GLY A 73 -7.81 9.26 10.21
CA GLY A 73 -6.65 8.43 10.58
C GLY A 73 -5.30 9.17 10.55
N LEU A 74 -5.09 10.08 9.60
CA LEU A 74 -3.88 10.92 9.54
C LEU A 74 -3.90 12.06 10.59
N THR A 75 -5.08 12.63 10.85
CA THR A 75 -5.31 13.67 11.85
C THR A 75 -5.18 13.11 13.26
N ASP A 76 -5.64 11.90 13.51
CA ASP A 76 -5.46 11.19 14.78
C ASP A 76 -3.99 10.85 15.01
N LEU A 77 -3.25 10.47 13.95
CA LEU A 77 -1.80 10.28 14.02
C LEU A 77 -1.10 11.61 14.41
N VAL A 78 -1.42 12.71 13.74
CA VAL A 78 -0.89 14.06 14.04
C VAL A 78 -1.27 14.52 15.47
N ASN A 79 -2.51 14.31 15.90
CA ASN A 79 -2.99 14.69 17.24
C ASN A 79 -2.40 13.81 18.35
N SER A 80 -2.06 12.55 18.05
CA SER A 80 -1.42 11.62 19.01
C SER A 80 0.04 11.98 19.33
N PHE A 81 0.66 12.87 18.55
CA PHE A 81 2.01 13.38 18.75
C PHE A 81 2.09 14.60 19.68
N GLY A 82 1.02 14.91 20.43
CA GLY A 82 1.00 15.95 21.46
C GLY A 82 1.93 15.63 22.62
N GLY A 83 3.17 16.13 22.56
CA GLY A 83 4.12 16.13 23.67
C GLY A 83 4.00 17.38 24.55
N ASN A 84 4.50 17.30 25.79
CA ASN A 84 4.63 18.46 26.66
C ASN A 84 5.70 19.41 26.10
N ASP A 85 5.29 20.65 25.81
CA ASP A 85 6.15 21.71 25.29
C ASP A 85 7.11 22.20 26.39
N VAL A 86 8.41 22.20 26.10
CA VAL A 86 9.40 22.95 26.88
C VAL A 86 9.88 24.09 26.00
N ALA A 87 9.69 25.34 26.44
CA ALA A 87 10.27 26.49 25.77
C ALA A 87 11.80 26.32 25.75
N GLU A 88 12.39 26.15 24.56
CA GLU A 88 13.84 26.07 24.43
C GLU A 88 14.43 27.47 24.53
N ASN A 89 15.37 27.66 25.46
CA ASN A 89 16.11 28.90 25.56
C ASN A 89 17.21 28.90 24.48
N ARG A 90 16.86 29.37 23.27
CA ARG A 90 17.76 29.35 22.12
C ARG A 90 18.61 30.62 22.04
N THR A 91 19.91 30.44 21.81
CA THR A 91 20.85 31.53 21.50
C THR A 91 20.65 31.99 20.07
N ARG A 92 20.48 33.31 19.88
CA ARG A 92 20.34 33.97 18.58
C ARG A 92 21.70 34.44 18.06
N GLU A 93 21.93 34.30 16.77
CA GLU A 93 23.16 34.76 16.13
C GLU A 93 23.09 36.27 15.83
N PHE A 94 21.91 36.78 15.47
CA PHE A 94 21.70 38.17 15.10
C PHE A 94 20.75 38.87 16.09
N ASP A 95 20.94 40.17 16.32
CA ASP A 95 19.99 40.94 17.11
C ASP A 95 18.66 41.15 16.34
N ALA A 96 18.75 41.35 15.03
CA ALA A 96 17.62 41.51 14.11
C ALA A 96 17.93 40.90 12.73
N ILE A 97 16.89 40.55 11.97
CA ILE A 97 16.99 39.97 10.63
C ILE A 97 16.65 41.04 9.59
N SER A 98 17.56 41.31 8.65
CA SER A 98 17.26 42.21 7.53
C SER A 98 16.29 41.58 6.52
N PRO A 99 15.53 42.37 5.74
CA PRO A 99 14.65 41.84 4.70
C PRO A 99 15.35 40.93 3.68
N GLU A 100 16.60 41.24 3.33
CA GLU A 100 17.41 40.46 2.42
C GLU A 100 17.84 39.11 3.04
N GLN A 101 18.24 39.11 4.32
CA GLN A 101 18.54 37.87 5.05
C GLN A 101 17.29 36.99 5.18
N LEU A 102 16.14 37.60 5.45
CA LEU A 102 14.86 36.89 5.54
C LEU A 102 14.49 36.23 4.20
N LEU A 103 14.60 36.98 3.10
CA LEU A 103 14.34 36.48 1.75
C LEU A 103 15.24 35.29 1.39
N GLU A 104 16.55 35.44 1.63
CA GLU A 104 17.53 34.40 1.28
C GLU A 104 17.42 33.17 2.19
N GLY A 105 17.20 33.38 3.48
CA GLY A 105 16.97 32.29 4.43
C GLY A 105 15.72 31.47 4.07
N ILE A 106 14.61 32.12 3.72
CA ILE A 106 13.40 31.42 3.26
C ILE A 106 13.66 30.69 1.93
N ARG A 107 14.41 31.29 0.99
CA ARG A 107 14.81 30.60 -0.25
C ARG A 107 15.58 29.32 0.06
N ALA A 108 16.55 29.40 0.99
CA ALA A 108 17.35 28.27 1.43
C ALA A 108 16.51 27.19 2.15
N ASP A 109 15.45 27.57 2.87
CA ASP A 109 14.46 26.62 3.43
C ASP A 109 13.80 25.77 2.34
N PHE A 110 13.40 26.40 1.21
CA PHE A 110 12.81 25.67 0.10
C PHE A 110 13.82 24.86 -0.70
N GLU A 111 14.93 25.48 -1.11
CA GLU A 111 15.86 24.93 -2.10
C GLU A 111 16.84 23.92 -1.47
N GLU A 112 17.37 24.21 -0.29
CA GLU A 112 18.40 23.38 0.35
C GLU A 112 17.80 22.42 1.39
N ARG A 113 16.91 22.93 2.26
CA ARG A 113 16.36 22.14 3.37
C ARG A 113 15.12 21.36 2.97
N GLN A 114 14.51 21.66 1.81
CA GLN A 114 13.30 21.00 1.33
C GLN A 114 12.19 21.00 2.39
N TYR A 115 11.99 22.14 3.07
CA TYR A 115 11.31 22.18 4.37
C TYR A 115 9.86 21.66 4.37
N LEU A 116 9.12 21.78 3.25
CA LEU A 116 7.75 21.25 3.18
C LEU A 116 7.71 19.72 3.38
N TRP A 117 8.79 19.02 3.04
CA TRP A 117 8.94 17.58 3.26
C TRP A 117 9.74 17.24 4.50
N SER A 118 10.81 17.99 4.78
CA SER A 118 11.75 17.65 5.85
C SER A 118 11.33 18.19 7.21
N GLY A 119 10.52 19.25 7.25
CA GLY A 119 10.23 20.05 8.44
C GLY A 119 11.42 20.87 8.94
N ASN A 120 12.56 20.87 8.23
CA ASN A 120 13.76 21.60 8.62
C ASN A 120 13.68 23.04 8.11
N ILE A 121 13.58 24.00 9.03
CA ILE A 121 13.61 25.43 8.75
C ILE A 121 14.80 26.07 9.45
N ASP A 122 15.26 27.21 8.95
CA ASP A 122 16.19 28.07 9.68
C ASP A 122 15.46 28.77 10.84
N THR A 123 15.62 28.25 12.05
CA THR A 123 14.95 28.76 13.25
C THR A 123 15.38 30.17 13.62
N GLU A 124 16.51 30.68 13.09
CA GLU A 124 16.97 32.06 13.32
C GLU A 124 16.00 33.09 12.72
N LEU A 125 15.32 32.72 11.64
CA LEU A 125 14.35 33.55 10.94
C LEU A 125 13.03 33.70 11.68
N TYR A 126 12.72 32.86 12.66
CA TYR A 126 11.39 32.78 13.27
C TYR A 126 11.38 33.24 14.73
N SER A 127 10.35 34.00 15.10
CA SER A 127 10.07 34.36 16.49
C SER A 127 9.70 33.13 17.32
N GLU A 128 10.06 33.12 18.61
CA GLU A 128 9.61 32.09 19.57
C GLU A 128 8.09 31.90 19.54
N ALA A 129 7.37 33.01 19.44
CA ALA A 129 5.92 33.06 19.49
C ALA A 129 5.27 33.04 18.09
N CYS A 130 6.02 32.64 17.05
CA CYS A 130 5.52 32.59 15.68
C CYS A 130 4.22 31.76 15.58
N ARG A 131 3.24 32.30 14.86
CA ARG A 131 2.00 31.61 14.52
C ARG A 131 2.16 30.87 13.20
N PHE A 132 1.89 29.57 13.21
CA PHE A 132 1.88 28.72 12.02
C PHE A 132 0.44 28.38 11.68
N THR A 133 0.05 28.68 10.44
CA THR A 133 -1.28 28.36 9.91
C THR A 133 -1.15 27.75 8.53
N ASP A 134 -1.73 26.57 8.35
CA ASP A 134 -1.91 25.89 7.08
C ASP A 134 -3.39 25.49 6.89
N PRO A 135 -3.79 24.92 5.74
CA PRO A 135 -5.18 24.54 5.48
C PRO A 135 -5.78 23.49 6.42
N THR A 136 -4.97 22.79 7.21
CA THR A 136 -5.36 21.70 8.11
C THR A 136 -5.25 22.06 9.59
N ILE A 137 -4.30 22.91 9.98
CA ILE A 137 -4.01 23.23 11.39
C ILE A 137 -3.55 24.68 11.56
N SER A 138 -3.84 25.25 12.73
CA SER A 138 -3.25 26.50 13.20
C SER A 138 -2.75 26.35 14.65
N PHE A 139 -1.51 26.74 14.91
CA PHE A 139 -0.93 26.76 16.25
C PHE A 139 0.09 27.88 16.42
N GLN A 140 0.60 28.06 17.63
CA GLN A 140 1.59 29.08 17.97
C GLN A 140 2.76 28.45 18.72
N GLY A 141 3.98 28.91 18.43
CA GLY A 141 5.22 28.50 19.08
C GLY A 141 6.18 27.77 18.15
N LEU A 142 7.45 28.20 18.08
CA LEU A 142 8.46 27.55 17.23
C LEU A 142 8.91 26.19 17.78
N SER A 143 9.10 26.04 19.10
CA SER A 143 9.41 24.73 19.70
C SER A 143 8.31 23.70 19.47
N LYS A 144 7.05 24.15 19.37
CA LYS A 144 5.91 23.30 19.03
C LYS A 144 5.96 22.85 17.57
N PHE A 145 6.35 23.74 16.64
CA PHE A 145 6.60 23.38 15.25
C PHE A 145 7.68 22.29 15.15
N GLU A 146 8.83 22.49 15.80
CA GLU A 146 9.94 21.53 15.79
C GLU A 146 9.54 20.18 16.39
N SER A 147 8.78 20.18 17.49
CA SER A 147 8.26 18.97 18.12
C SER A 147 7.34 18.17 17.17
N ASN A 148 6.40 18.87 16.53
CA ASN A 148 5.49 18.27 15.54
C ASN A 148 6.26 17.65 14.37
N MET A 149 7.25 18.37 13.84
CA MET A 149 8.07 17.89 12.72
C MET A 149 8.95 16.70 13.14
N ARG A 150 9.57 16.74 14.32
CA ARG A 150 10.38 15.63 14.86
C ARG A 150 9.58 14.33 15.00
N ASN A 151 8.30 14.45 15.33
CA ASN A 151 7.38 13.33 15.47
C ASN A 151 6.86 12.81 14.11
N LEU A 152 6.60 13.71 13.15
CA LEU A 152 6.09 13.36 11.83
C LEU A 152 7.18 12.82 10.88
N LYS A 153 8.41 13.31 11.01
CA LYS A 153 9.54 13.03 10.11
C LYS A 153 9.79 11.52 9.90
N PRO A 154 9.79 10.64 10.91
CA PRO A 154 10.01 9.21 10.69
C PRO A 154 8.95 8.57 9.79
N VAL A 155 7.69 9.01 9.87
CA VAL A 155 6.59 8.50 9.05
C VAL A 155 6.72 9.03 7.63
N VAL A 156 7.04 10.31 7.47
CA VAL A 156 7.21 10.95 6.14
C VAL A 156 8.44 10.39 5.42
N ASP A 157 9.58 10.23 6.10
CA ASP A 157 10.78 9.60 5.54
C ASP A 157 10.54 8.15 5.12
N ALA A 158 9.71 7.42 5.86
CA ALA A 158 9.36 6.06 5.52
C ALA A 158 8.45 5.98 4.30
N LEU A 159 7.32 6.69 4.35
CA LEU A 159 6.31 6.64 3.29
C LEU A 159 6.77 7.33 2.02
N ILE A 160 7.64 8.34 2.12
CA ILE A 160 8.06 9.18 1.00
C ILE A 160 9.56 9.45 1.20
N PRO A 161 10.45 8.55 0.74
CA PRO A 161 11.89 8.73 0.85
C PRO A 161 12.38 10.04 0.21
N GLU A 162 13.53 10.54 0.65
CA GLU A 162 14.06 11.85 0.24
C GLU A 162 14.28 11.93 -1.28
N GLU A 163 14.74 10.85 -1.88
CA GLU A 163 14.91 10.68 -3.33
C GLU A 163 13.59 10.74 -4.13
N MET A 164 12.44 10.52 -3.48
CA MET A 164 11.13 10.43 -4.10
C MET A 164 10.30 11.69 -3.90
N ARG A 165 10.87 12.72 -3.26
CA ARG A 165 10.18 13.96 -2.94
C ARG A 165 11.05 15.18 -3.22
N ARG A 166 10.38 16.29 -3.50
CA ARG A 166 11.02 17.60 -3.62
C ARG A 166 10.05 18.74 -3.41
N CYS A 167 10.58 19.83 -2.90
CA CYS A 167 10.03 21.16 -2.93
C CYS A 167 10.51 21.84 -4.22
N VAL A 168 9.58 22.41 -4.98
CA VAL A 168 9.88 23.21 -6.15
C VAL A 168 9.49 24.65 -5.82
N LEU A 169 10.46 25.50 -5.53
CA LEU A 169 10.23 26.94 -5.44
C LEU A 169 9.98 27.48 -6.85
N ARG A 170 8.79 28.06 -7.08
CA ARG A 170 8.41 28.60 -8.39
C ARG A 170 8.67 30.10 -8.48
N ASP A 171 8.46 30.80 -7.38
CA ASP A 171 8.59 32.26 -7.28
C ASP A 171 8.77 32.63 -5.81
N ILE A 172 9.56 33.66 -5.53
CA ILE A 172 9.73 34.23 -4.19
C ILE A 172 9.96 35.73 -4.32
N GLN A 173 9.21 36.51 -3.55
CA GLN A 173 9.22 37.97 -3.65
C GLN A 173 9.22 38.60 -2.26
N LEU A 174 10.15 39.52 -2.04
CA LEU A 174 10.08 40.49 -0.95
C LEU A 174 9.14 41.62 -1.34
N GLN A 175 8.18 41.92 -0.48
CA GLN A 175 7.19 42.97 -0.67
C GLN A 175 7.65 44.28 0.01
N ASP A 176 7.10 45.42 -0.40
CA ASP A 176 7.45 46.74 0.14
C ASP A 176 7.21 46.88 1.66
N ASN A 177 6.30 46.08 2.21
CA ASN A 177 5.99 46.03 3.64
C ASN A 177 6.91 45.08 4.43
N GLY A 178 7.96 44.54 3.81
CA GLY A 178 8.89 43.58 4.41
C GLY A 178 8.43 42.13 4.39
N GLU A 179 7.21 41.84 3.94
CA GLU A 179 6.73 40.45 3.85
C GLU A 179 7.44 39.68 2.75
N VAL A 180 7.72 38.41 3.00
CA VAL A 180 8.18 37.49 1.96
C VAL A 180 7.02 36.60 1.54
N VAL A 181 6.87 36.43 0.22
CA VAL A 181 5.83 35.60 -0.37
C VAL A 181 6.47 34.60 -1.32
N ALA A 182 6.28 33.31 -1.05
CA ALA A 182 6.78 32.23 -1.88
C ALA A 182 5.61 31.47 -2.55
N LYS A 183 5.77 31.13 -3.83
CA LYS A 183 4.92 30.15 -4.54
C LYS A 183 5.73 28.90 -4.78
N TRP A 184 5.12 27.75 -4.56
CA TRP A 184 5.84 26.49 -4.54
C TRP A 184 4.97 25.35 -5.09
N ALA A 185 5.63 24.21 -5.33
CA ALA A 185 4.97 22.92 -5.50
C ALA A 185 5.69 21.85 -4.68
N MET A 186 4.90 21.06 -3.96
CA MET A 186 5.31 19.92 -3.18
C MET A 186 5.00 18.67 -3.99
N VAL A 187 6.04 18.00 -4.47
CA VAL A 187 5.91 16.82 -5.35
C VAL A 187 6.57 15.62 -4.69
N GLY A 188 5.84 14.52 -4.57
CA GLY A 188 6.34 13.30 -3.96
C GLY A 188 5.67 12.05 -4.53
N LYS A 189 6.43 10.96 -4.66
CA LYS A 189 5.86 9.62 -4.87
C LYS A 189 5.83 8.91 -3.52
N VAL A 190 4.69 8.33 -3.17
CA VAL A 190 4.55 7.59 -1.91
C VAL A 190 4.84 6.12 -2.15
N SER A 191 5.59 5.52 -1.24
CA SER A 191 5.94 4.10 -1.18
C SER A 191 4.77 3.24 -0.66
N LEU A 192 3.55 3.57 -1.09
CA LEU A 192 2.39 2.70 -0.94
C LEU A 192 2.30 1.78 -2.17
N PRO A 193 1.58 0.64 -2.06
CA PRO A 193 1.59 -0.37 -3.10
C PRO A 193 1.15 0.15 -4.48
N TRP A 194 0.08 0.97 -4.52
CA TRP A 194 -0.41 1.61 -5.74
C TRP A 194 0.40 2.84 -6.18
N SER A 195 1.52 3.11 -5.50
CA SER A 195 2.46 4.21 -5.75
C SER A 195 1.78 5.55 -6.04
N PRO A 196 0.99 6.13 -5.13
CA PRO A 196 0.31 7.40 -5.38
C PRO A 196 1.34 8.54 -5.53
N ARG A 197 0.97 9.55 -6.32
CA ARG A 197 1.79 10.74 -6.52
C ARG A 197 1.11 11.96 -5.91
N ILE A 198 1.79 12.57 -4.96
CA ILE A 198 1.44 13.88 -4.42
C ILE A 198 2.03 14.94 -5.35
N ASN A 199 1.19 15.88 -5.76
CA ASN A 199 1.56 17.09 -6.48
C ASN A 199 0.62 18.20 -6.01
N VAL A 200 1.09 18.98 -5.05
CA VAL A 200 0.32 20.07 -4.44
C VAL A 200 1.06 21.37 -4.71
N GLY A 201 0.41 22.29 -5.42
CA GLY A 201 0.88 23.67 -5.52
C GLY A 201 0.39 24.49 -4.34
N GLY A 202 1.10 25.57 -4.02
CA GLY A 202 0.67 26.47 -2.97
C GLY A 202 1.45 27.77 -2.90
N LYS A 203 1.07 28.58 -1.92
CA LYS A 203 1.68 29.86 -1.60
C LYS A 203 1.81 30.01 -0.09
N THR A 204 2.97 30.47 0.34
CA THR A 204 3.24 30.81 1.74
C THR A 204 3.56 32.29 1.87
N ARG A 205 3.00 32.93 2.88
CA ARG A 205 3.30 34.31 3.29
C ARG A 205 4.00 34.28 4.64
N TYR A 206 5.10 35.00 4.73
CA TYR A 206 5.91 35.18 5.91
C TYR A 206 5.86 36.66 6.29
N THR A 207 5.30 36.97 7.45
CA THR A 207 5.18 38.34 7.94
C THR A 207 6.18 38.56 9.07
N PRO A 208 7.17 39.46 8.89
CA PRO A 208 8.15 39.77 9.92
C PRO A 208 7.58 40.70 11.00
N GLY A 209 8.14 40.59 12.20
CA GLY A 209 7.93 41.49 13.33
C GLY A 209 8.91 42.66 13.35
N ALA A 210 8.95 43.37 14.48
CA ALA A 210 9.78 44.56 14.64
C ALA A 210 11.29 44.31 14.53
N ASP A 211 11.74 43.11 14.90
CA ASP A 211 13.15 42.66 14.80
C ASP A 211 13.44 41.93 13.48
N GLY A 212 12.49 41.92 12.54
CA GLY A 212 12.61 41.26 11.24
C GLY A 212 12.38 39.75 11.25
N ARG A 213 12.18 39.12 12.41
CA ARG A 213 11.85 37.68 12.49
C ARG A 213 10.40 37.43 12.16
N ILE A 214 10.11 36.28 11.58
CA ILE A 214 8.76 35.84 11.20
C ILE A 214 7.92 35.68 12.46
N GLU A 215 6.87 36.50 12.59
CA GLU A 215 5.85 36.36 13.63
C GLU A 215 4.64 35.56 13.13
N SER A 216 4.43 35.54 11.81
CA SER A 216 3.32 34.83 11.20
C SER A 216 3.75 34.10 9.92
N TYR A 217 3.54 32.79 9.92
CA TYR A 217 3.61 31.88 8.78
C TYR A 217 2.19 31.52 8.35
N PHE A 218 1.81 31.86 7.12
CA PHE A 218 0.50 31.52 6.57
C PHE A 218 0.63 30.83 5.23
N GLU A 219 0.21 29.57 5.19
CA GLU A 219 0.24 28.71 4.02
C GLU A 219 -1.16 28.49 3.43
N LYS A 220 -1.23 28.51 2.10
CA LYS A 220 -2.44 28.19 1.34
C LYS A 220 -2.10 27.27 0.18
N TRP A 221 -2.85 26.19 0.03
CA TRP A 221 -2.74 25.28 -1.11
C TRP A 221 -3.60 25.75 -2.29
N ASP A 222 -3.17 25.42 -3.49
CA ASP A 222 -3.92 25.69 -4.73
C ASP A 222 -5.20 24.85 -4.82
N ILE A 223 -5.24 23.74 -4.08
CA ILE A 223 -6.38 22.80 -3.98
C ILE A 223 -6.82 22.64 -2.52
N PRO A 224 -8.08 22.23 -2.26
CA PRO A 224 -8.55 21.92 -0.91
C PRO A 224 -7.74 20.78 -0.26
N ALA A 225 -7.59 20.81 1.07
CA ALA A 225 -6.83 19.81 1.81
C ALA A 225 -7.32 18.36 1.58
N GLY A 226 -8.65 18.18 1.51
CA GLY A 226 -9.25 16.88 1.21
C GLY A 226 -8.89 16.36 -0.19
N GLU A 227 -8.73 17.25 -1.18
CA GLU A 227 -8.31 16.86 -2.53
C GLU A 227 -6.82 16.49 -2.57
N ALA A 228 -5.97 17.22 -1.84
CA ALA A 228 -4.56 16.87 -1.68
C ALA A 228 -4.40 15.48 -1.04
N LEU A 229 -5.16 15.20 0.03
CA LEU A 229 -5.15 13.89 0.70
C LEU A 229 -5.75 12.79 -0.17
N ALA A 230 -6.75 13.10 -1.00
CA ALA A 230 -7.30 12.14 -1.97
C ALA A 230 -6.26 11.66 -3.01
N GLN A 231 -5.18 12.41 -3.24
CA GLN A 231 -4.09 11.94 -4.11
C GLN A 231 -3.40 10.70 -3.54
N LEU A 232 -3.38 10.52 -2.21
CA LEU A 232 -2.86 9.32 -1.55
C LEU A 232 -3.64 8.06 -1.88
N LEU A 233 -4.90 8.18 -2.35
CA LEU A 233 -5.76 7.04 -2.66
C LEU A 233 -5.71 6.65 -4.14
N LYS A 234 -5.11 7.49 -4.99
CA LYS A 234 -5.11 7.31 -6.44
C LYS A 234 -3.76 6.75 -6.89
N PRO A 235 -3.73 5.70 -7.73
CA PRO A 235 -2.48 5.24 -8.32
C PRO A 235 -1.83 6.35 -9.16
N THR A 236 -0.50 6.33 -9.29
CA THR A 236 0.18 7.22 -10.23
C THR A 236 -0.40 6.97 -11.63
N GLN A 237 -1.00 8.00 -12.22
CA GLN A 237 -1.33 7.97 -13.64
C GLN A 237 -0.01 7.91 -14.41
N SER A 238 0.27 6.76 -15.04
CA SER A 238 1.19 6.74 -16.17
C SER A 238 0.48 7.39 -17.35
N ASP A 239 1.21 8.26 -18.06
CA ASP A 239 0.81 8.70 -19.39
C ASP A 239 0.47 7.46 -20.24
N GLU A 240 -0.56 7.60 -21.10
CA GLU A 240 -1.15 6.59 -21.98
C GLU A 240 -0.44 5.23 -22.03
N VAL A 241 -1.07 4.21 -21.44
CA VAL A 241 -0.66 2.82 -21.62
C VAL A 241 -1.69 2.20 -22.55
N ASP A 242 -1.18 1.69 -23.67
CA ASP A 242 -1.91 0.84 -24.58
C ASP A 242 -2.65 -0.25 -23.81
N HIS A 243 -3.88 -0.52 -24.26
CA HIS A 243 -4.62 -1.72 -23.87
C HIS A 243 -3.69 -2.93 -24.04
N TRP A 244 -3.77 -3.87 -23.11
CA TRP A 244 -3.03 -5.13 -23.09
C TRP A 244 -2.43 -5.49 -24.46
N PRO A 245 -1.10 -5.36 -24.67
CA PRO A 245 -0.53 -5.70 -25.99
C PRO A 245 -0.81 -7.15 -26.38
N ASP A 246 -1.11 -8.01 -25.39
CA ASP A 246 -1.43 -9.41 -25.53
C ASP A 246 -2.92 -9.74 -25.25
N GLN A 247 -3.82 -8.76 -25.15
CA GLN A 247 -5.26 -9.08 -25.12
C GLN A 247 -5.52 -9.87 -26.39
N LEU A 248 -6.22 -11.01 -26.29
CA LEU A 248 -6.84 -11.66 -27.43
C LEU A 248 -7.50 -10.55 -28.25
N LEU A 249 -6.89 -10.14 -29.37
CA LEU A 249 -7.11 -8.87 -30.08
C LEU A 249 -8.59 -8.65 -30.44
N GLY A 250 -9.43 -8.23 -29.47
CA GLY A 250 -10.89 -8.32 -29.56
C GLY A 250 -11.46 -9.73 -29.74
N ALA A 251 -10.69 -10.80 -29.49
CA ALA A 251 -11.17 -12.17 -29.61
C ALA A 251 -11.93 -12.59 -28.33
N PRO A 252 -13.04 -13.35 -28.46
CA PRO A 252 -13.78 -13.83 -27.30
C PRO A 252 -12.87 -14.67 -26.38
N PRO A 253 -13.13 -14.67 -25.06
CA PRO A 253 -12.36 -15.49 -24.14
C PRO A 253 -12.38 -16.96 -24.60
N PRO A 254 -11.27 -17.71 -24.45
CA PRO A 254 -11.22 -19.12 -24.79
C PRO A 254 -12.37 -19.87 -24.12
N LYS A 255 -12.92 -20.85 -24.84
CA LYS A 255 -13.97 -21.69 -24.29
C LYS A 255 -13.37 -22.47 -23.11
N PRO A 256 -14.01 -22.47 -21.92
CA PRO A 256 -13.54 -23.25 -20.79
C PRO A 256 -13.35 -24.72 -21.16
N SER A 257 -12.24 -25.30 -20.73
CA SER A 257 -11.97 -26.73 -20.90
C SER A 257 -13.01 -27.57 -20.15
N ARG A 258 -13.45 -27.09 -18.99
CA ARG A 258 -14.47 -27.71 -18.14
C ARG A 258 -15.37 -26.66 -17.49
N VAL A 259 -16.64 -27.01 -17.33
CA VAL A 259 -17.62 -26.21 -16.60
C VAL A 259 -18.23 -27.09 -15.51
N ALA A 260 -18.36 -26.54 -14.30
CA ALA A 260 -18.98 -27.23 -13.18
C ALA A 260 -20.44 -27.59 -13.52
N PRO A 261 -20.90 -28.82 -13.19
CA PRO A 261 -22.27 -29.25 -13.48
C PRO A 261 -23.31 -28.55 -12.60
N ALA A 262 -22.89 -28.00 -11.47
CA ALA A 262 -23.70 -27.19 -10.56
C ALA A 262 -22.90 -25.94 -10.15
N SER A 263 -23.62 -24.91 -9.71
CA SER A 263 -23.01 -23.66 -9.24
C SER A 263 -22.15 -23.90 -8.00
N VAL A 264 -20.86 -23.57 -8.09
CA VAL A 264 -19.91 -23.68 -6.98
C VAL A 264 -19.69 -22.29 -6.38
N PRO A 265 -20.15 -22.01 -5.15
CA PRO A 265 -20.01 -20.70 -4.55
C PRO A 265 -18.58 -20.50 -4.02
N ALA A 266 -18.00 -19.33 -4.29
CA ALA A 266 -16.66 -18.99 -3.87
C ALA A 266 -16.57 -17.57 -3.33
N VAL A 267 -15.63 -17.34 -2.42
CA VAL A 267 -15.27 -16.01 -1.92
C VAL A 267 -13.82 -15.71 -2.30
N LEU A 268 -13.61 -14.63 -3.04
CA LEU A 268 -12.31 -14.10 -3.42
C LEU A 268 -11.77 -13.19 -2.31
N LEU A 269 -10.56 -13.50 -1.84
CA LEU A 269 -9.85 -12.74 -0.81
C LEU A 269 -8.73 -11.94 -1.47
N PRO A 270 -8.86 -10.60 -1.55
CA PRO A 270 -7.86 -9.72 -2.14
C PRO A 270 -6.45 -9.83 -1.56
N GLY A 271 -5.46 -9.63 -2.43
CA GLY A 271 -4.07 -9.45 -2.02
C GLY A 271 -3.84 -8.08 -1.37
N PHE A 272 -2.74 -7.94 -0.63
CA PHE A 272 -2.34 -6.65 -0.05
C PHE A 272 -2.35 -5.58 -1.14
N GLY A 273 -2.82 -4.36 -0.83
CA GLY A 273 -2.87 -3.24 -1.78
C GLY A 273 -3.94 -3.33 -2.89
N ASN A 274 -4.62 -4.47 -3.04
CA ASN A 274 -5.70 -4.63 -4.03
C ASN A 274 -7.04 -4.15 -3.47
N ASP A 275 -7.91 -3.75 -4.40
CA ASP A 275 -9.32 -3.43 -4.15
C ASP A 275 -10.19 -4.56 -4.71
N ALA A 276 -11.41 -4.71 -4.19
CA ALA A 276 -12.39 -5.65 -4.74
C ALA A 276 -12.64 -5.41 -6.25
N ILE A 277 -12.60 -4.16 -6.70
CA ILE A 277 -12.78 -3.83 -8.12
C ILE A 277 -11.69 -4.42 -9.02
N ASP A 278 -10.49 -4.69 -8.51
CA ASP A 278 -9.39 -5.25 -9.33
C ASP A 278 -9.68 -6.69 -9.81
N TYR A 279 -10.61 -7.37 -9.15
CA TYR A 279 -11.03 -8.75 -9.47
C TYR A 279 -12.26 -8.80 -10.40
N ALA A 280 -13.00 -7.69 -10.48
CA ALA A 280 -14.18 -7.55 -11.34
C ALA A 280 -13.84 -6.76 -12.62
N GLU A 281 -13.22 -5.59 -12.48
CA GLU A 281 -12.89 -4.65 -13.56
C GLU A 281 -11.39 -4.33 -13.53
N PRO A 282 -10.53 -5.34 -13.81
CA PRO A 282 -9.08 -5.19 -13.70
C PRO A 282 -8.57 -4.02 -14.55
N LEU A 283 -7.87 -3.07 -13.93
CA LEU A 283 -7.38 -1.84 -14.60
C LEU A 283 -8.49 -0.95 -15.21
N GLY A 284 -9.73 -1.05 -14.72
CA GLY A 284 -10.88 -0.29 -15.23
C GLY A 284 -11.42 -0.84 -16.56
N GLN A 285 -11.17 -2.12 -16.83
CA GLN A 285 -11.69 -2.82 -18.00
C GLN A 285 -13.10 -3.35 -17.74
N ASP A 286 -13.72 -3.86 -18.80
CA ASP A 286 -15.04 -4.48 -18.70
C ASP A 286 -15.01 -5.65 -17.71
N THR A 287 -16.13 -5.81 -17.01
CA THR A 287 -16.43 -6.88 -16.07
C THR A 287 -16.21 -8.27 -16.63
N ASP A 288 -16.33 -8.47 -17.95
CA ASP A 288 -16.16 -9.77 -18.60
C ASP A 288 -14.70 -10.28 -18.59
N VAL A 289 -13.74 -9.38 -18.37
CA VAL A 289 -12.30 -9.67 -18.27
C VAL A 289 -11.89 -10.08 -16.85
N GLY A 290 -12.62 -9.63 -15.83
CA GLY A 290 -12.28 -9.89 -14.43
C GLY A 290 -12.21 -11.37 -14.08
N LEU A 291 -11.41 -11.70 -13.07
CA LEU A 291 -11.32 -13.06 -12.54
C LEU A 291 -12.71 -13.60 -12.15
N GLN A 292 -13.60 -12.75 -11.63
CA GLN A 292 -14.98 -13.14 -11.34
C GLN A 292 -15.71 -13.68 -12.58
N ALA A 293 -15.59 -13.02 -13.73
CA ALA A 293 -16.19 -13.48 -14.97
C ALA A 293 -15.50 -14.73 -15.53
N CYS A 294 -14.17 -14.81 -15.39
CA CYS A 294 -13.41 -16.01 -15.74
C CYS A 294 -13.90 -17.24 -14.97
N LEU A 295 -14.15 -17.09 -13.67
CA LEU A 295 -14.68 -18.14 -12.80
C LEU A 295 -16.14 -18.46 -13.11
N SER A 296 -16.98 -17.45 -13.35
CA SER A 296 -18.39 -17.64 -13.67
C SER A 296 -18.59 -18.46 -14.94
N ARG A 297 -17.75 -18.24 -15.97
CA ARG A 297 -17.72 -19.07 -17.20
C ARG A 297 -17.47 -20.55 -16.93
N ARG A 298 -16.79 -20.90 -15.82
CA ARG A 298 -16.48 -22.27 -15.38
C ARG A 298 -17.49 -22.81 -14.36
N GLY A 299 -18.56 -22.08 -14.08
CA GLY A 299 -19.58 -22.47 -13.10
C GLY A 299 -19.20 -22.17 -11.64
N VAL A 300 -18.12 -21.41 -11.42
CA VAL A 300 -17.70 -20.95 -10.09
C VAL A 300 -18.23 -19.54 -9.86
N GLN A 301 -19.22 -19.40 -8.98
CA GLN A 301 -19.84 -18.11 -8.65
C GLN A 301 -19.06 -17.43 -7.52
N ALA A 302 -18.11 -16.59 -7.91
CA ALA A 302 -17.21 -15.92 -6.99
C ALA A 302 -17.72 -14.52 -6.61
N SER A 303 -17.76 -14.23 -5.30
CA SER A 303 -17.97 -12.89 -4.76
C SER A 303 -16.68 -12.40 -4.08
N THR A 304 -16.32 -11.12 -4.17
CA THR A 304 -15.06 -10.62 -3.59
C THR A 304 -15.31 -9.95 -2.24
N VAL A 305 -14.41 -10.17 -1.28
CA VAL A 305 -14.40 -9.43 0.00
C VAL A 305 -14.28 -7.93 -0.31
N PRO A 306 -15.15 -7.06 0.24
CA PRO A 306 -15.27 -5.67 -0.16
C PRO A 306 -14.17 -4.78 0.46
N VAL A 307 -12.91 -5.16 0.24
CA VAL A 307 -11.74 -4.38 0.67
C VAL A 307 -11.55 -3.21 -0.28
N GLN A 308 -11.40 -2.03 0.29
CA GLN A 308 -11.00 -0.85 -0.46
C GLN A 308 -9.50 -0.65 -0.36
N ARG A 309 -8.91 -0.06 -1.40
CA ARG A 309 -7.48 0.24 -1.40
C ARG A 309 -7.01 1.08 -0.20
N SER A 310 -7.86 2.01 0.27
CA SER A 310 -7.60 2.82 1.46
C SER A 310 -7.59 2.03 2.77
N ASP A 311 -8.29 0.89 2.84
CA ASP A 311 -8.34 0.08 4.05
C ASP A 311 -6.97 -0.49 4.42
N TRP A 312 -6.10 -0.73 3.44
CA TRP A 312 -4.73 -1.18 3.67
C TRP A 312 -3.89 -0.18 4.49
N LEU A 313 -4.29 1.10 4.58
CA LEU A 313 -3.65 2.07 5.48
C LEU A 313 -3.81 1.68 6.96
N LYS A 314 -4.89 0.95 7.31
CA LYS A 314 -5.16 0.45 8.66
C LYS A 314 -4.08 -0.54 9.12
N VAL A 315 -3.48 -1.28 8.19
CA VAL A 315 -2.38 -2.21 8.48
C VAL A 315 -1.17 -1.44 9.02
N PHE A 316 -0.83 -0.29 8.45
CA PHE A 316 0.27 0.53 8.96
C PHE A 316 -0.01 1.07 10.36
N ALA A 317 -1.25 1.48 10.66
CA ALA A 317 -1.63 1.89 12.01
C ALA A 317 -1.51 0.72 13.00
N GLY A 318 -2.07 -0.45 12.66
CA GLY A 318 -2.01 -1.66 13.50
C GLY A 318 -0.58 -2.17 13.73
N LEU A 319 0.32 -1.99 12.77
CA LEU A 319 1.71 -2.46 12.85
C LEU A 319 2.69 -1.46 13.49
N LEU A 320 2.49 -0.16 13.28
CA LEU A 320 3.39 0.88 13.79
C LEU A 320 3.06 1.33 15.22
N LEU A 321 1.79 1.23 15.62
CA LEU A 321 1.33 1.66 16.93
C LEU A 321 1.35 0.52 17.96
N ASP A 322 1.36 -0.74 17.53
CA ASP A 322 1.37 -1.91 18.42
C ASP A 322 2.80 -2.31 18.86
N PRO A 323 3.10 -2.31 20.18
CA PRO A 323 4.42 -2.68 20.70
C PRO A 323 4.84 -4.12 20.36
N ASP A 324 3.90 -5.07 20.33
CA ASP A 324 4.19 -6.48 20.07
C ASP A 324 4.51 -6.73 18.59
N SER A 325 3.75 -6.12 17.68
CA SER A 325 4.02 -6.13 16.24
C SER A 325 5.38 -5.49 15.93
N ARG A 326 5.73 -4.40 16.61
CA ARG A 326 7.07 -3.79 16.51
C ARG A 326 8.18 -4.67 17.07
N ALA A 327 7.90 -5.51 18.05
CA ALA A 327 8.80 -6.55 18.53
C ALA A 327 8.84 -7.77 17.60
N GLY A 328 8.04 -7.76 16.52
CA GLY A 328 7.92 -8.83 15.54
C GLY A 328 7.01 -9.97 15.98
N ASN A 329 6.16 -9.79 16.99
CA ASN A 329 5.22 -10.79 17.51
C ASN A 329 3.78 -10.54 17.06
N GLY A 330 3.57 -9.80 15.97
CA GLY A 330 2.24 -9.45 15.47
C GLY A 330 1.39 -10.68 15.17
N THR A 331 0.08 -10.56 15.36
CA THR A 331 -0.91 -11.57 14.96
C THR A 331 -1.76 -11.03 13.82
N ALA A 332 -2.39 -11.90 13.05
CA ALA A 332 -3.30 -11.46 12.00
C ALA A 332 -4.44 -10.60 12.58
N GLU A 333 -4.90 -10.89 13.79
CA GLU A 333 -5.94 -10.12 14.47
C GLU A 333 -5.52 -8.65 14.69
N THR A 334 -4.30 -8.42 15.18
CA THR A 334 -3.81 -7.07 15.49
C THR A 334 -3.68 -6.19 14.25
N ALA A 335 -3.14 -6.72 13.16
CA ALA A 335 -2.82 -5.93 11.96
C ALA A 335 -3.91 -5.99 10.88
N TYR A 336 -4.69 -7.07 10.86
CA TYR A 336 -5.64 -7.41 9.80
C TYR A 336 -7.02 -7.80 10.33
N GLY A 337 -7.35 -7.58 11.62
CA GLY A 337 -8.67 -7.90 12.18
C GLY A 337 -9.83 -7.30 11.35
N TRP A 338 -9.68 -6.05 10.91
CA TRP A 338 -10.62 -5.39 10.00
C TRP A 338 -10.85 -6.15 8.68
N TYR A 339 -9.80 -6.79 8.14
CA TYR A 339 -9.87 -7.57 6.91
C TYR A 339 -10.56 -8.91 7.18
N LEU A 340 -10.22 -9.54 8.31
CA LEU A 340 -10.80 -10.82 8.72
C LEU A 340 -12.29 -10.68 9.02
N ASP A 341 -12.74 -9.57 9.59
CA ASP A 341 -14.15 -9.26 9.80
C ASP A 341 -14.91 -9.16 8.47
N LEU A 342 -14.40 -8.37 7.52
CA LEU A 342 -15.00 -8.27 6.18
C LEU A 342 -15.03 -9.63 5.47
N ALA A 343 -13.97 -10.44 5.63
CA ALA A 343 -13.90 -11.75 5.03
C ALA A 343 -14.91 -12.72 5.65
N LYS A 344 -15.06 -12.71 6.98
CA LYS A 344 -16.06 -13.51 7.69
C LYS A 344 -17.47 -13.15 7.24
N ASP A 345 -17.81 -11.86 7.27
CA ASP A 345 -19.12 -11.36 6.88
C ASP A 345 -19.46 -11.80 5.44
N LYS A 346 -18.48 -11.70 4.54
CA LYS A 346 -18.68 -12.09 3.14
C LYS A 346 -18.86 -13.60 2.95
N VAL A 347 -18.15 -14.40 3.74
CA VAL A 347 -18.31 -15.85 3.74
C VAL A 347 -19.70 -16.22 4.24
N GLU A 348 -20.13 -15.70 5.39
CA GLU A 348 -21.45 -16.00 5.96
C GLU A 348 -22.60 -15.55 5.05
N GLU A 349 -22.50 -14.35 4.45
CA GLU A 349 -23.43 -13.85 3.43
C GLU A 349 -23.53 -14.81 2.23
N THR A 350 -22.39 -15.26 1.72
CA THR A 350 -22.35 -16.12 0.53
C THR A 350 -22.85 -17.54 0.83
N VAL A 351 -22.51 -18.09 2.01
CA VAL A 351 -23.04 -19.38 2.49
C VAL A 351 -24.56 -19.31 2.64
N GLN A 352 -25.08 -18.23 3.23
CA GLN A 352 -26.52 -18.05 3.41
C GLN A 352 -27.24 -17.97 2.06
N ALA A 353 -26.68 -17.25 1.08
CA ALA A 353 -27.27 -17.11 -0.24
C ALA A 353 -27.21 -18.40 -1.06
N ALA A 354 -26.11 -19.17 -0.96
CA ALA A 354 -25.89 -20.38 -1.72
C ALA A 354 -26.51 -21.64 -1.07
N GLY A 355 -26.74 -21.62 0.24
CA GLY A 355 -27.23 -22.77 1.00
C GLY A 355 -26.21 -23.89 1.18
N GLN A 356 -24.92 -23.62 0.97
CA GLN A 356 -23.83 -24.58 1.07
C GLN A 356 -22.49 -23.88 1.42
N PRO A 357 -21.50 -24.59 1.97
CA PRO A 357 -20.16 -24.05 2.22
C PRO A 357 -19.49 -23.50 0.95
N VAL A 358 -18.63 -22.49 1.11
CA VAL A 358 -17.95 -21.82 0.00
C VAL A 358 -16.51 -22.27 -0.17
N ILE A 359 -15.95 -22.05 -1.36
CA ILE A 359 -14.51 -22.14 -1.59
C ILE A 359 -13.88 -20.78 -1.31
N LEU A 360 -12.83 -20.74 -0.48
CA LEU A 360 -12.01 -19.54 -0.32
C LEU A 360 -10.96 -19.50 -1.42
N ILE A 361 -10.88 -18.41 -2.19
CA ILE A 361 -9.86 -18.20 -3.22
C ILE A 361 -9.04 -16.97 -2.82
N GLY A 362 -7.86 -17.19 -2.26
CA GLY A 362 -6.99 -16.12 -1.79
C GLY A 362 -5.86 -15.82 -2.76
N HIS A 363 -5.76 -14.57 -3.20
CA HIS A 363 -4.66 -14.09 -4.03
C HIS A 363 -3.58 -13.41 -3.17
N SER A 364 -2.31 -13.76 -3.38
CA SER A 364 -1.17 -13.16 -2.68
C SER A 364 -1.39 -13.17 -1.15
N ALA A 365 -1.43 -12.02 -0.48
CA ALA A 365 -1.71 -11.97 0.96
C ALA A 365 -3.07 -12.59 1.36
N GLY A 366 -4.06 -12.53 0.47
CA GLY A 366 -5.39 -13.08 0.70
C GLY A 366 -5.40 -14.58 1.02
N GLY A 367 -4.44 -15.36 0.50
CA GLY A 367 -4.38 -16.81 0.77
C GLY A 367 -3.90 -17.16 2.18
N TRP A 368 -2.94 -16.41 2.74
CA TRP A 368 -2.55 -16.62 4.14
C TRP A 368 -3.53 -15.94 5.10
N LEU A 369 -4.20 -14.86 4.68
CA LEU A 369 -5.32 -14.27 5.42
C LEU A 369 -6.53 -15.19 5.49
N ALA A 370 -6.81 -15.97 4.44
CA ALA A 370 -7.81 -17.04 4.49
C ALA A 370 -7.46 -18.09 5.56
N ARG A 371 -6.19 -18.52 5.64
CA ARG A 371 -5.72 -19.41 6.72
C ARG A 371 -5.85 -18.77 8.10
N ALA A 372 -5.58 -17.47 8.22
CA ALA A 372 -5.76 -16.73 9.47
C ALA A 372 -7.23 -16.61 9.88
N LEU A 373 -8.16 -16.46 8.92
CA LEU A 373 -9.60 -16.49 9.18
C LEU A 373 -10.01 -17.86 9.74
N LEU A 374 -9.60 -18.95 9.10
CA LEU A 374 -9.85 -20.31 9.60
C LEU A 374 -9.25 -20.52 11.00
N GLN A 375 -8.11 -19.88 11.29
CA GLN A 375 -7.52 -19.91 12.63
C GLN A 375 -8.38 -19.17 13.66
N ARG A 376 -8.83 -17.97 13.31
CA ARG A 376 -9.57 -17.09 14.23
C ARG A 376 -10.93 -17.68 14.58
N GLU A 377 -11.67 -18.16 13.59
CA GLU A 377 -13.03 -18.66 13.78
C GLU A 377 -13.07 -20.12 14.27
N GLY A 378 -12.00 -20.88 14.06
CA GLY A 378 -11.86 -22.24 14.56
C GLY A 378 -12.50 -23.31 13.68
N LYS A 379 -12.37 -24.57 14.13
CA LYS A 379 -12.69 -25.77 13.35
C LYS A 379 -14.18 -25.87 13.01
N GLU A 380 -15.05 -25.63 13.99
CA GLU A 380 -16.49 -25.76 13.84
C GLU A 380 -17.02 -24.78 12.78
N TRP A 381 -16.58 -23.53 12.84
CA TRP A 381 -16.94 -22.53 11.84
C TRP A 381 -16.39 -22.90 10.46
N ALA A 382 -15.13 -23.35 10.39
CA ALA A 382 -14.50 -23.76 9.13
C ALA A 382 -15.29 -24.87 8.43
N ILE A 383 -15.69 -25.93 9.15
CA ILE A 383 -16.47 -27.06 8.59
C ILE A 383 -17.85 -26.61 8.11
N GLN A 384 -18.49 -25.67 8.82
CA GLN A 384 -19.84 -25.21 8.49
C GLN A 384 -19.87 -24.27 7.28
N HIS A 385 -18.81 -23.49 7.06
CA HIS A 385 -18.83 -22.38 6.10
C HIS A 385 -17.89 -22.58 4.91
N VAL A 386 -16.86 -23.42 5.02
CA VAL A 386 -15.82 -23.55 4.00
C VAL A 386 -15.75 -24.99 3.50
N GLN A 387 -15.64 -25.15 2.18
CA GLN A 387 -15.42 -26.45 1.52
C GLN A 387 -13.93 -26.69 1.23
N GLY A 388 -13.20 -25.63 0.89
CA GLY A 388 -11.78 -25.70 0.58
C GLY A 388 -11.13 -24.34 0.42
N LEU A 389 -9.79 -24.34 0.36
CA LEU A 389 -8.98 -23.14 0.20
C LEU A 389 -8.07 -23.27 -1.02
N VAL A 390 -8.17 -22.31 -1.93
CA VAL A 390 -7.30 -22.12 -3.09
C VAL A 390 -6.41 -20.93 -2.84
N SER A 391 -5.10 -21.09 -2.93
CA SER A 391 -4.14 -19.98 -2.83
C SER A 391 -3.48 -19.72 -4.18
N LEU A 392 -3.47 -18.47 -4.62
CA LEU A 392 -2.88 -18.01 -5.88
C LEU A 392 -1.66 -17.14 -5.56
N GLY A 393 -0.44 -17.63 -5.83
CA GLY A 393 0.80 -16.90 -5.59
C GLY A 393 0.99 -16.45 -4.15
N THR A 394 0.52 -17.22 -3.17
CA THR A 394 0.49 -16.78 -1.77
C THR A 394 1.81 -17.07 -1.06
N PRO A 395 2.50 -16.10 -0.45
CA PRO A 395 3.70 -16.39 0.35
C PRO A 395 3.29 -17.08 1.66
N HIS A 396 3.36 -18.41 1.70
CA HIS A 396 2.89 -19.19 2.85
C HIS A 396 3.92 -19.33 3.97
N LYS A 397 5.21 -19.19 3.67
CA LYS A 397 6.30 -19.41 4.64
C LYS A 397 6.80 -18.07 5.21
N PRO A 398 7.11 -18.00 6.52
CA PRO A 398 7.71 -16.81 7.09
C PRO A 398 9.15 -16.64 6.55
N PRO A 399 9.69 -15.42 6.56
CA PRO A 399 11.05 -15.22 6.10
C PRO A 399 12.09 -15.89 7.01
N PRO A 400 13.28 -16.24 6.48
CA PRO A 400 14.36 -16.82 7.26
C PRO A 400 14.76 -15.95 8.45
N LYS A 401 15.30 -16.58 9.50
CA LYS A 401 15.83 -15.86 10.68
C LYS A 401 16.84 -14.80 10.25
N GLY A 402 16.71 -13.59 10.81
CA GLY A 402 17.59 -12.46 10.51
C GLY A 402 17.21 -11.67 9.25
N LYS A 403 16.20 -12.10 8.50
CA LYS A 403 15.53 -11.27 7.49
C LYS A 403 14.35 -10.54 8.11
N MET A 404 13.99 -9.41 7.53
CA MET A 404 12.87 -8.62 8.01
C MET A 404 11.55 -9.35 7.71
N ASP A 405 10.73 -9.52 8.75
CA ASP A 405 9.38 -10.04 8.61
C ASP A 405 8.42 -8.92 8.23
N MET A 406 8.02 -8.95 6.97
CA MET A 406 7.12 -7.98 6.35
C MET A 406 5.69 -8.04 6.87
N THR A 407 5.33 -9.19 7.44
CA THR A 407 4.08 -9.37 8.15
C THR A 407 4.23 -9.06 9.64
N PHE A 408 5.39 -8.57 10.07
CA PHE A 408 5.71 -8.24 11.47
C PHE A 408 5.44 -9.38 12.45
N GLY A 409 5.58 -10.62 11.99
CA GLY A 409 5.36 -11.83 12.78
C GLY A 409 4.04 -12.55 12.52
N CYS A 410 3.06 -11.94 11.83
CA CYS A 410 1.75 -12.55 11.60
C CYS A 410 1.88 -13.92 10.92
N LEU A 411 2.64 -14.00 9.83
CA LEU A 411 2.81 -15.23 9.06
C LEU A 411 3.60 -16.29 9.84
N ARG A 412 4.56 -15.86 10.67
CA ARG A 412 5.32 -16.76 11.54
C ARG A 412 4.43 -17.36 12.62
N ASN A 413 3.63 -16.54 13.28
CA ASN A 413 2.68 -16.96 14.32
C ASN A 413 1.59 -17.88 13.74
N LEU A 414 1.05 -17.53 12.57
CA LEU A 414 0.11 -18.36 11.84
C LEU A 414 0.69 -19.75 11.53
N ASN A 415 1.89 -19.82 10.95
CA ASN A 415 2.51 -21.12 10.63
C ASN A 415 2.90 -21.94 11.86
N LYS A 416 3.20 -21.29 12.98
CA LYS A 416 3.48 -21.98 14.24
C LYS A 416 2.21 -22.64 14.80
N ALA A 417 1.09 -21.93 14.74
CA ALA A 417 -0.17 -22.44 15.26
C ALA A 417 -0.84 -23.41 14.29
N HIS A 418 -1.00 -23.01 13.03
CA HIS A 418 -1.71 -23.74 11.98
C HIS A 418 -0.77 -24.03 10.80
N PRO A 419 0.18 -24.98 10.93
CA PRO A 419 1.13 -25.31 9.88
C PRO A 419 0.45 -25.92 8.65
N GLY A 420 0.91 -25.52 7.45
CA GLY A 420 0.47 -26.12 6.19
C GLY A 420 -1.04 -26.04 5.96
N ALA A 421 -1.57 -27.04 5.26
CA ALA A 421 -2.99 -27.33 5.11
C ALA A 421 -3.58 -27.90 6.41
N TYR A 422 -3.69 -27.04 7.44
CA TYR A 422 -3.97 -27.46 8.81
C TYR A 422 -5.30 -28.21 8.98
N PHE A 423 -6.33 -27.84 8.21
CA PHE A 423 -7.64 -28.51 8.23
C PHE A 423 -7.83 -29.51 7.09
N ALA A 424 -6.77 -30.14 6.58
CA ALA A 424 -6.84 -31.05 5.42
C ALA A 424 -7.77 -32.27 5.63
N ASP A 425 -8.04 -32.66 6.89
CA ASP A 425 -9.01 -33.72 7.21
C ASP A 425 -10.48 -33.30 6.99
N HIS A 426 -10.74 -32.00 6.81
CA HIS A 426 -12.10 -31.43 6.72
C HIS A 426 -12.31 -30.54 5.50
N LEU A 427 -11.24 -30.01 4.91
CA LEU A 427 -11.26 -29.08 3.78
C LEU A 427 -10.23 -29.53 2.74
N PHE A 428 -10.55 -29.37 1.46
CA PHE A 428 -9.51 -29.52 0.43
C PHE A 428 -8.63 -28.26 0.35
N TYR A 429 -7.39 -28.43 -0.09
CA TYR A 429 -6.45 -27.32 -0.29
C TYR A 429 -5.78 -27.44 -1.65
N VAL A 430 -5.80 -26.36 -2.42
CA VAL A 430 -5.04 -26.21 -3.67
C VAL A 430 -4.13 -25.01 -3.53
N SER A 431 -2.83 -25.18 -3.74
CA SER A 431 -1.85 -24.08 -3.76
C SER A 431 -1.24 -23.94 -5.14
N VAL A 432 -1.42 -22.76 -5.73
CA VAL A 432 -1.05 -22.44 -7.10
C VAL A 432 0.14 -21.49 -7.08
N ALA A 433 1.22 -21.91 -7.73
CA ALA A 433 2.45 -21.13 -7.90
C ALA A 433 2.66 -20.81 -9.38
N GLY A 434 3.12 -19.61 -9.69
CA GLY A 434 3.53 -19.21 -11.02
C GLY A 434 5.05 -19.32 -11.14
N ASP A 435 5.52 -19.79 -12.29
CA ASP A 435 6.94 -19.92 -12.59
C ASP A 435 7.27 -19.18 -13.89
N ALA A 436 7.55 -17.89 -13.79
CA ALA A 436 7.73 -17.00 -14.94
C ALA A 436 9.06 -16.24 -14.94
N VAL A 437 9.60 -15.94 -13.76
CA VAL A 437 10.74 -15.05 -13.59
C VAL A 437 11.76 -15.68 -12.67
N THR A 438 12.97 -15.89 -13.18
CA THR A 438 14.13 -16.18 -12.35
C THR A 438 14.76 -14.86 -11.91
N GLY A 439 14.89 -14.66 -10.60
CA GLY A 439 15.45 -13.42 -10.06
C GLY A 439 16.92 -13.23 -10.48
N GLN A 440 17.28 -12.02 -10.88
CA GLN A 440 18.65 -11.68 -11.25
C GLN A 440 19.12 -10.48 -10.44
N LYS A 441 20.28 -10.66 -9.79
CA LYS A 441 20.92 -9.56 -9.09
C LYS A 441 21.44 -8.58 -10.12
N MET A 442 21.10 -7.31 -9.98
CA MET A 442 21.74 -6.28 -10.79
C MET A 442 23.17 -6.04 -10.29
N GLU A 443 24.12 -6.06 -11.22
CA GLU A 443 25.53 -5.73 -10.98
C GLU A 443 25.90 -4.47 -11.80
N GLY A 444 26.55 -3.49 -11.17
CA GLY A 444 27.01 -2.26 -11.84
C GLY A 444 26.71 -0.97 -11.06
N ASN A 445 27.28 0.15 -11.54
CA ASN A 445 27.06 1.49 -11.00
C ASN A 445 25.82 2.10 -11.67
N ILE A 446 24.64 1.76 -11.17
CA ILE A 446 23.34 2.13 -11.73
C ILE A 446 22.90 3.48 -11.15
N PRO A 447 22.39 4.43 -11.96
CA PRO A 447 21.83 5.68 -11.43
C PRO A 447 20.83 5.42 -10.31
N ILE A 448 20.91 6.19 -9.20
CA ILE A 448 20.09 5.96 -7.99
C ILE A 448 18.59 5.84 -8.32
N VAL A 449 18.14 6.61 -9.33
CA VAL A 449 16.75 6.67 -9.83
C VAL A 449 16.28 5.33 -10.41
N GLU A 450 17.18 4.59 -11.06
CA GLU A 450 16.91 3.24 -11.60
C GLU A 450 16.86 2.19 -10.48
N LEU A 451 17.72 2.31 -9.45
CA LEU A 451 17.65 1.44 -8.25
C LEU A 451 16.29 1.51 -7.53
N ILE A 452 15.66 2.69 -7.52
CA ILE A 452 14.37 2.96 -6.86
C ILE A 452 13.16 2.49 -7.71
N GLN A 453 13.40 2.17 -8.99
CA GLN A 453 12.35 1.73 -9.92
C GLN A 453 12.37 0.24 -10.20
N SER A 454 13.29 -0.55 -9.63
CA SER A 454 13.56 -1.94 -10.03
C SER A 454 13.60 -2.08 -11.56
N PRO A 455 14.77 -1.84 -12.19
CA PRO A 455 14.89 -1.60 -13.63
C PRO A 455 14.31 -2.69 -14.54
N SER A 456 14.17 -3.90 -14.01
CA SER A 456 13.60 -5.04 -14.73
C SER A 456 12.74 -5.95 -13.82
N PRO A 457 11.86 -6.77 -14.42
CA PRO A 457 11.11 -7.80 -13.69
C PRO A 457 12.02 -8.76 -12.90
N GLU A 458 13.18 -9.13 -13.45
CA GLU A 458 14.14 -10.04 -12.82
C GLU A 458 14.80 -9.41 -11.58
N SER A 459 15.10 -8.11 -11.63
CA SER A 459 15.65 -7.38 -10.48
C SER A 459 14.61 -7.21 -9.36
N THR A 460 13.35 -6.99 -9.72
CA THR A 460 12.21 -6.95 -8.79
C THR A 460 12.06 -8.30 -8.10
N ALA A 461 12.04 -9.37 -8.90
CA ALA A 461 11.96 -10.74 -8.44
C ALA A 461 13.11 -11.06 -7.48
N TRP A 462 14.36 -10.73 -7.83
CA TRP A 462 15.50 -10.94 -6.93
C TRP A 462 15.29 -10.30 -5.55
N ASN A 463 14.92 -9.02 -5.51
CA ASN A 463 14.71 -8.31 -4.24
C ASN A 463 13.58 -8.93 -3.43
N SER A 464 12.47 -9.27 -4.10
CA SER A 464 11.31 -9.90 -3.45
C SER A 464 11.65 -11.30 -2.90
N TYR A 465 12.38 -12.11 -3.67
CA TYR A 465 12.78 -13.46 -3.28
C TYR A 465 13.80 -13.46 -2.15
N VAL A 466 14.72 -12.50 -2.11
CA VAL A 466 15.60 -12.30 -0.95
C VAL A 466 14.81 -11.91 0.30
N ALA A 467 13.80 -11.06 0.16
CA ALA A 467 12.98 -10.62 1.29
C ALA A 467 12.13 -11.78 1.86
N LEU A 468 11.52 -12.59 0.99
CA LEU A 468 10.68 -13.72 1.37
C LEU A 468 11.48 -14.95 1.79
N GLY A 469 12.40 -15.40 0.94
CA GLY A 469 13.09 -16.69 1.10
C GLY A 469 14.58 -16.60 1.34
N GLY A 470 15.18 -15.40 1.30
CA GLY A 470 16.62 -15.20 1.46
C GLY A 470 17.46 -15.59 0.25
N VAL A 471 16.85 -16.11 -0.82
CA VAL A 471 17.50 -16.59 -2.04
C VAL A 471 16.98 -15.78 -3.22
N GLY A 472 17.82 -14.94 -3.81
CA GLY A 472 17.42 -14.01 -4.87
C GLY A 472 17.33 -14.62 -6.26
N ASN A 473 18.13 -15.65 -6.56
CA ASN A 473 18.11 -16.36 -7.85
C ASN A 473 17.10 -17.51 -7.91
N ALA A 474 16.09 -17.49 -7.03
CA ALA A 474 14.98 -18.42 -7.14
C ALA A 474 14.13 -18.11 -8.39
N THR A 475 13.25 -19.04 -8.74
CA THR A 475 12.22 -18.83 -9.76
C THR A 475 10.84 -18.69 -9.10
N GLY A 476 9.93 -17.99 -9.78
CA GLY A 476 8.59 -17.73 -9.30
C GLY A 476 7.82 -16.77 -10.19
N ASP A 477 6.80 -16.14 -9.62
CA ASP A 477 5.83 -15.33 -10.37
C ASP A 477 6.25 -13.85 -10.51
N GLY A 478 7.53 -13.55 -10.30
CA GLY A 478 8.07 -12.19 -10.20
C GLY A 478 8.01 -11.56 -8.79
N LEU A 479 7.28 -12.14 -7.84
CA LEU A 479 7.19 -11.62 -6.47
C LEU A 479 7.31 -12.70 -5.38
N VAL A 480 6.65 -13.83 -5.57
CA VAL A 480 6.69 -14.97 -4.66
C VAL A 480 7.45 -16.13 -5.34
N PRO A 481 8.52 -16.65 -4.72
CA PRO A 481 9.19 -17.85 -5.21
C PRO A 481 8.23 -19.05 -5.21
N VAL A 482 8.37 -19.98 -6.16
CA VAL A 482 7.55 -21.21 -6.22
C VAL A 482 7.54 -21.95 -4.88
N ASP A 483 8.72 -22.12 -4.27
CA ASP A 483 8.88 -22.77 -2.97
C ASP A 483 8.13 -22.08 -1.82
N TRP A 484 7.87 -20.77 -1.93
CA TRP A 484 7.12 -20.00 -0.95
C TRP A 484 5.62 -19.95 -1.26
N ALA A 485 5.25 -20.12 -2.53
CA ALA A 485 3.86 -20.17 -3.00
C ALA A 485 3.17 -21.50 -2.68
N HIS A 486 3.92 -22.61 -2.66
CA HIS A 486 3.36 -23.92 -2.35
C HIS A 486 3.13 -24.14 -0.84
N LEU A 487 1.92 -24.59 -0.52
CA LEU A 487 1.51 -24.92 0.85
C LEU A 487 1.77 -26.41 1.11
N PRO A 488 2.52 -26.78 2.17
CA PRO A 488 2.65 -28.18 2.58
C PRO A 488 1.30 -28.81 2.91
N GLY A 489 1.02 -30.00 2.37
CA GLY A 489 -0.24 -30.73 2.58
C GLY A 489 -1.39 -30.32 1.65
N ALA A 490 -1.19 -29.35 0.77
CA ALA A 490 -2.14 -29.02 -0.29
C ALA A 490 -1.82 -29.77 -1.59
N GLU A 491 -2.79 -29.90 -2.49
CA GLU A 491 -2.52 -30.16 -3.90
C GLU A 491 -1.75 -28.96 -4.48
N GLN A 492 -0.65 -29.22 -5.18
CA GLN A 492 0.28 -28.19 -5.65
C GLN A 492 0.24 -28.11 -7.18
N VAL A 493 -0.09 -26.92 -7.69
CA VAL A 493 -0.16 -26.63 -9.14
C VAL A 493 0.87 -25.55 -9.48
N THR A 494 1.78 -25.83 -10.41
CA THR A 494 2.78 -24.87 -10.88
C THR A 494 2.45 -24.46 -12.32
N LEU A 495 2.15 -23.18 -12.52
CA LEU A 495 1.77 -22.60 -13.81
C LEU A 495 2.99 -22.01 -14.50
N GLU A 496 3.43 -22.65 -15.59
CA GLU A 496 4.57 -22.16 -16.38
C GLU A 496 4.25 -20.80 -17.01
N GLY A 497 5.12 -19.83 -16.80
CA GLY A 497 5.01 -18.51 -17.37
C GLY A 497 3.92 -17.61 -16.74
N CYS A 498 3.35 -18.00 -15.59
CA CYS A 498 2.37 -17.21 -14.85
C CYS A 498 3.04 -16.20 -13.90
N LEU A 499 2.64 -14.93 -14.02
CA LEU A 499 3.08 -13.80 -13.21
C LEU A 499 2.12 -13.53 -12.05
N HIS A 500 2.62 -12.80 -11.06
CA HIS A 500 1.91 -12.59 -9.81
C HIS A 500 0.58 -11.85 -9.96
N SER A 501 0.52 -10.90 -10.90
CA SER A 501 -0.56 -9.93 -10.98
C SER A 501 -0.79 -9.43 -12.39
N ILE A 502 -1.87 -8.67 -12.60
CA ILE A 502 -2.25 -8.15 -13.93
C ILE A 502 -1.29 -7.09 -14.50
N ASN A 503 -0.23 -6.72 -13.77
CA ASN A 503 0.93 -5.98 -14.30
C ASN A 503 2.22 -6.78 -14.14
N VAL A 504 3.16 -6.56 -15.05
CA VAL A 504 4.52 -7.14 -14.95
C VAL A 504 5.23 -6.58 -13.71
N ALA A 505 5.83 -7.48 -12.92
CA ALA A 505 6.51 -7.14 -11.67
C ALA A 505 7.47 -5.94 -11.83
N GLY A 506 7.35 -4.97 -10.91
CA GLY A 506 8.16 -3.76 -10.91
C GLY A 506 7.73 -2.68 -11.90
N THR A 507 6.64 -2.88 -12.66
CA THR A 507 6.19 -1.94 -13.71
C THR A 507 4.69 -1.65 -13.64
N THR A 508 4.25 -0.57 -14.29
CA THR A 508 2.83 -0.31 -14.59
C THR A 508 2.32 -1.03 -15.84
N ARG A 509 3.14 -1.86 -16.50
CA ARG A 509 2.79 -2.46 -17.79
C ARG A 509 1.82 -3.63 -17.57
N PRO A 510 0.61 -3.60 -18.14
CA PRO A 510 -0.35 -4.70 -18.05
C PRO A 510 0.23 -6.02 -18.60
N THR A 511 -0.12 -7.14 -17.97
CA THR A 511 0.16 -8.51 -18.47
C THR A 511 -1.04 -9.45 -18.29
N ASN A 512 -1.42 -10.16 -19.36
CA ASN A 512 -2.53 -11.11 -19.33
C ASN A 512 -2.05 -12.49 -18.84
N ARG A 513 -0.76 -12.59 -18.50
CA ARG A 513 -0.11 -13.79 -18.02
C ARG A 513 -0.11 -13.83 -16.50
N SER A 514 -1.27 -13.72 -15.85
CA SER A 514 -1.37 -13.78 -14.38
C SER A 514 -2.44 -14.74 -13.90
N TYR A 515 -2.40 -15.12 -12.62
CA TYR A 515 -3.43 -15.96 -11.99
C TYR A 515 -4.85 -15.40 -12.13
N LEU A 516 -4.94 -14.07 -12.30
CA LEU A 516 -6.20 -13.32 -12.36
C LEU A 516 -6.76 -13.23 -13.78
N CYS A 517 -6.09 -13.82 -14.77
CA CYS A 517 -6.41 -13.72 -16.18
C CYS A 517 -6.81 -15.06 -16.77
N GLU A 518 -7.79 -15.03 -17.68
CA GLU A 518 -8.44 -16.18 -18.33
C GLU A 518 -7.47 -17.30 -18.79
N TYR A 519 -6.30 -16.94 -19.32
CA TYR A 519 -5.33 -17.88 -19.88
C TYR A 519 -4.89 -18.98 -18.91
N PHE A 520 -4.81 -18.69 -17.61
CA PHE A 520 -4.30 -19.62 -16.60
C PHE A 520 -5.40 -20.25 -15.73
N VAL A 521 -6.65 -19.84 -15.90
CA VAL A 521 -7.73 -20.20 -14.97
C VAL A 521 -8.09 -21.69 -15.08
N ASP A 522 -8.12 -22.26 -16.28
CA ASP A 522 -8.53 -23.66 -16.48
C ASP A 522 -7.65 -24.64 -15.68
N GLU A 523 -6.32 -24.46 -15.72
CA GLU A 523 -5.38 -25.44 -15.16
C GLU A 523 -5.59 -25.67 -13.66
N TRP A 524 -5.78 -24.60 -12.88
CA TRP A 524 -6.01 -24.74 -11.44
C TRP A 524 -7.49 -24.93 -11.09
N VAL A 525 -8.43 -24.36 -11.86
CA VAL A 525 -9.86 -24.56 -11.59
C VAL A 525 -10.27 -26.02 -11.81
N GLU A 526 -9.68 -26.72 -12.79
CA GLU A 526 -9.95 -28.15 -12.97
C GLU A 526 -9.64 -28.97 -11.71
N LYS A 527 -8.52 -28.67 -11.03
CA LYS A 527 -8.15 -29.30 -9.76
C LYS A 527 -9.13 -29.01 -8.64
N VAL A 528 -9.63 -27.77 -8.61
CA VAL A 528 -10.68 -27.36 -7.67
C VAL A 528 -11.97 -28.15 -7.95
N LEU A 529 -12.38 -28.27 -9.22
CA LEU A 529 -13.60 -29.00 -9.59
C LEU A 529 -13.49 -30.52 -9.35
N ASP A 530 -12.28 -31.09 -9.45
CA ASP A 530 -12.03 -32.47 -9.05
C ASP A 530 -12.13 -32.62 -7.53
N SER A 531 -11.50 -31.74 -6.76
CA SER A 531 -11.59 -31.73 -5.29
C SER A 531 -13.03 -31.57 -4.79
N VAL A 532 -13.82 -30.70 -5.43
CA VAL A 532 -15.25 -30.51 -5.11
C VAL A 532 -16.05 -31.78 -5.39
N ARG A 533 -15.75 -32.48 -6.49
CA ARG A 533 -16.44 -33.73 -6.85
C ARG A 533 -16.08 -34.88 -5.92
N GLU A 534 -14.80 -35.00 -5.57
CA GLU A 534 -14.27 -36.09 -4.75
C GLU A 534 -14.63 -35.93 -3.28
N GLY A 535 -14.86 -34.69 -2.83
CA GLY A 535 -15.04 -34.37 -1.43
C GLY A 535 -13.73 -34.53 -0.66
N VAL A 536 -13.79 -34.29 0.65
CA VAL A 536 -12.61 -34.52 1.51
C VAL A 536 -12.56 -36.01 1.85
N PRO A 537 -11.41 -36.69 1.65
CA PRO A 537 -11.30 -38.12 1.93
C PRO A 537 -11.72 -38.42 3.38
N GLU A 538 -12.60 -39.40 3.59
CA GLU A 538 -12.91 -39.88 4.93
C GLU A 538 -11.64 -40.42 5.58
N VAL A 539 -11.15 -39.76 6.64
CA VAL A 539 -10.09 -40.31 7.49
C VAL A 539 -10.68 -41.52 8.21
N PRO A 540 -10.18 -42.75 7.99
CA PRO A 540 -10.72 -43.91 8.67
C PRO A 540 -10.63 -43.73 10.18
N GLU A 541 -11.73 -43.96 10.90
CA GLU A 541 -11.83 -43.84 12.37
C GLU A 541 -10.70 -44.56 13.14
N ALA A 542 -10.08 -45.56 12.51
CA ALA A 542 -8.95 -46.31 13.05
C ALA A 542 -7.63 -45.53 13.12
N ALA A 543 -7.50 -44.39 12.44
CA ALA A 543 -6.32 -43.52 12.50
C ALA A 543 -6.43 -42.42 13.58
N ILE A 544 -7.60 -42.30 14.22
CA ILE A 544 -7.92 -41.25 15.22
C ILE A 544 -7.84 -41.79 16.67
N ARG A 545 -7.65 -43.12 16.84
CA ARG A 545 -7.38 -43.76 18.13
C ARG A 545 -5.91 -44.17 18.22
#